data_AF-A0A9P4N4E4-F1
#
_entry.id   AF-A0A9P4N4E4-F1
#
_cell.length_a   1.000
_cell.length_b   1.000
_cell.length_c   1.000
_cell.angle_alpha   90.00
_cell.angle_beta   90.00
_cell.angle_gamma   90.00
#
_symmetry.space_group_name_H-M   'P 1'
#
loop_
_entity.id
_entity.type
_entity.pdbx_description
1 polymer ?
#
loop_
_entity_poly.entity_id
_entity_poly.type
_entity_poly.pdbx_seq_one_letter_code
_entity_poly.pdbx_strand_id
1 'polypeptide(L)' 'VEVMETRKKKLGVDHPSTLTSMSNLAFTWKGQGRNAEAIKLMSECVRLSHDILDANHPVYMSSLKLLAAWE' A
#
# COMPACT_ATOMS: atom_id res chain seq x y z
N VAL A 1 -15.10 0.76 -3.61
CA VAL A 1 -13.66 0.40 -3.78
C VAL A 1 -13.53 -0.67 -4.86
N GLU A 2 -13.99 -0.39 -6.08
CA GLU A 2 -14.07 -1.41 -7.14
C GLU A 2 -12.74 -1.58 -7.90
N VAL A 3 -11.95 -0.51 -7.98
CA VAL A 3 -10.66 -0.48 -8.69
C VAL A 3 -9.59 -1.34 -8.00
N MET A 4 -9.57 -1.36 -6.66
CA MET A 4 -8.60 -2.14 -5.89
C MET A 4 -8.89 -3.64 -5.97
N GLU A 5 -10.16 -4.04 -5.81
CA GLU A 5 -10.58 -5.43 -5.99
C GLU A 5 -10.30 -5.92 -7.42
N THR A 6 -10.57 -5.07 -8.42
CA THR A 6 -10.28 -5.39 -9.82
C THR A 6 -8.78 -5.49 -10.08
N ARG A 7 -7.95 -4.61 -9.51
CA ARG A 7 -6.48 -4.69 -9.64
C ARG A 7 -5.91 -5.91 -8.93
N LYS A 8 -6.33 -6.19 -7.70
CA LYS A 8 -5.95 -7.42 -6.96
C LYS A 8 -6.28 -8.68 -7.75
N LYS A 9 -7.41 -8.70 -8.45
CA LYS A 9 -7.88 -9.86 -9.22
C LYS A 9 -7.28 -9.96 -10.64
N LYS A 10 -6.98 -8.85 -11.31
CA LYS A 10 -6.40 -8.83 -12.69
C LYS A 10 -4.88 -8.84 -12.74
N LEU A 11 -4.22 -8.08 -11.86
CA LEU A 11 -2.77 -7.90 -11.89
C LEU A 11 -2.07 -8.78 -10.83
N GLY A 12 -2.83 -9.40 -9.94
CA GLY A 12 -2.32 -9.99 -8.72
C GLY A 12 -2.16 -8.93 -7.62
N VAL A 13 -2.22 -9.39 -6.36
CA VAL A 13 -1.91 -8.53 -5.20
C VAL A 13 -0.45 -8.04 -5.23
N ASP A 14 0.38 -8.74 -6.00
CA ASP A 14 1.83 -8.57 -6.09
C ASP A 14 2.32 -7.58 -7.16
N HIS A 15 1.43 -6.95 -7.93
CA HIS A 15 1.90 -6.03 -8.96
C HIS A 15 2.33 -4.68 -8.38
N PRO A 16 3.48 -4.09 -8.79
CA PRO A 16 3.93 -2.78 -8.29
C PRO A 16 2.90 -1.66 -8.48
N SER A 17 2.13 -1.69 -9.58
CA SER A 17 1.00 -0.76 -9.79
C SER A 17 -0.13 -0.91 -8.77
N THR A 18 -0.34 -2.11 -8.21
CA THR A 18 -1.30 -2.35 -7.13
C THR A 18 -0.79 -1.72 -5.83
N LEU A 19 0.50 -1.92 -5.50
CA LEU A 19 1.15 -1.32 -4.32
C LEU A 19 1.09 0.22 -4.35
N THR A 20 1.41 0.86 -5.47
CA THR A 20 1.27 2.32 -5.63
C THR A 20 -0.17 2.78 -5.40
N SER A 21 -1.15 1.99 -5.85
CA SER A 21 -2.57 2.32 -5.65
C SER A 21 -2.99 2.20 -4.18
N MET A 22 -2.48 1.19 -3.46
CA MET A 22 -2.67 1.03 -2.01
C MET A 22 -2.15 2.25 -1.26
N SER A 23 -0.93 2.69 -1.56
CA SER A 23 -0.31 3.82 -0.87
C SER A 23 -1.08 5.13 -1.11
N ASN A 24 -1.55 5.36 -2.34
CA ASN A 24 -2.38 6.54 -2.66
C ASN A 24 -3.74 6.51 -1.95
N LEU A 25 -4.37 5.34 -1.85
CA LEU A 25 -5.65 5.18 -1.15
C LEU A 25 -5.49 5.41 0.35
N ALA A 26 -4.41 4.91 0.95
CA ALA A 26 -4.12 5.14 2.36
C ALA A 26 -3.93 6.64 2.68
N PHE A 27 -3.25 7.38 1.80
CA PHE A 27 -3.09 8.83 1.94
C PHE A 27 -4.44 9.56 1.88
N THR A 28 -5.32 9.11 0.97
CA THR A 28 -6.68 9.64 0.84
C THR A 28 -7.49 9.38 2.11
N TRP A 29 -7.40 8.18 2.68
CA TRP A 29 -8.09 7.82 3.92
C TRP A 29 -7.58 8.62 5.13
N LYS A 30 -6.28 8.89 5.21
CA LYS A 30 -5.73 9.80 6.23
C LYS A 30 -6.34 11.19 6.13
N GLY A 31 -6.44 11.75 4.92
CA GLY A 31 -7.12 13.04 4.69
C GLY A 31 -8.60 13.05 5.05
N GLN A 32 -9.25 11.88 5.05
CA GLN A 32 -10.64 11.69 5.48
C GLN A 32 -10.78 11.43 6.99
N GLY A 33 -9.68 11.46 7.76
CA GLY A 33 -9.68 11.14 9.20
C GLY A 33 -9.76 9.64 9.51
N ARG A 34 -9.70 8.78 8.49
CA ARG A 34 -9.77 7.31 8.61
C ARG A 34 -8.36 6.72 8.83
N ASN A 35 -7.70 7.16 9.90
CA ASN A 35 -6.30 6.84 10.18
C ASN A 35 -6.07 5.33 10.38
N ALA A 36 -6.94 4.65 11.14
CA ALA A 36 -6.79 3.21 11.42
C ALA A 36 -6.84 2.37 10.13
N GLU A 37 -7.74 2.70 9.21
CA GLU A 37 -7.85 1.99 7.93
C GLU A 37 -6.67 2.32 7.00
N ALA A 38 -6.18 3.57 7.02
CA ALA A 38 -4.99 3.96 6.26
C ALA A 38 -3.74 3.18 6.71
N ILE A 39 -3.51 3.07 8.02
CA ILE A 39 -2.38 2.30 8.58
C ILE A 39 -2.51 0.82 8.22
N LYS A 40 -3.72 0.25 8.35
CA LYS A 40 -3.97 -1.15 8.00
C LYS A 40 -3.68 -1.43 6.51
N LEU A 41 -4.13 -0.55 5.62
CA LEU A 41 -3.88 -0.68 4.18
C LEU A 41 -2.39 -0.53 3.83
N MET A 42 -1.70 0.40 4.49
CA MET A 42 -0.26 0.59 4.29
C MET A 42 0.55 -0.60 4.81
N SER A 43 0.16 -1.18 5.96
CA SER A 43 0.77 -2.39 6.50
C SER A 43 0.65 -3.58 5.54
N GLU A 44 -0.53 -3.73 4.91
CA GLU A 44 -0.73 -4.75 3.88
C GLU A 44 0.16 -4.50 2.64
N CYS A 45 0.32 -3.24 2.23
CA CYS A 45 1.21 -2.84 1.13
C CYS A 45 2.68 -3.20 1.42
N VAL A 46 3.17 -2.88 2.62
CA VAL A 46 4.55 -3.22 3.06
C VAL A 46 4.75 -4.74 3.11
N ARG A 47 3.79 -5.49 3.65
CA ARG A 47 3.86 -6.95 3.73
C ARG A 47 3.93 -7.60 2.36
N LEU A 48 3.10 -7.16 1.41
CA LEU A 48 3.11 -7.66 0.04
C LEU A 48 4.42 -7.30 -0.65
N SER A 49 4.84 -6.03 -0.58
CA SER A 49 6.09 -5.58 -1.22
C SER A 49 7.34 -6.29 -0.70
N HIS A 50 7.40 -6.71 0.57
CA HIS A 50 8.48 -7.52 1.10
C HIS A 50 8.59 -8.91 0.45
N ASP A 51 7.49 -9.51 0.00
CA ASP A 51 7.48 -10.86 -0.59
C ASP A 51 7.95 -10.87 -2.06
N ILE A 52 7.76 -9.74 -2.75
CA ILE A 52 7.90 -9.64 -4.22
C ILE A 52 9.16 -8.91 -4.62
N LEU A 53 9.52 -7.89 -3.83
CA LEU A 53 10.54 -6.94 -4.18
C LEU A 53 11.69 -7.10 -3.19
N ASP A 54 12.90 -7.18 -3.71
CA ASP A 54 14.12 -6.96 -2.93
C ASP A 54 13.95 -5.66 -2.12
N ALA A 55 14.40 -5.66 -0.87
CA ALA A 55 14.23 -4.57 0.11
C ALA A 55 14.75 -3.18 -0.36
N ASN A 56 15.41 -3.13 -1.51
CA ASN A 56 15.89 -1.91 -2.18
C ASN A 56 14.89 -1.28 -3.17
N HIS A 57 13.71 -1.85 -3.39
CA HIS A 57 12.77 -1.25 -4.34
C HIS A 57 12.20 0.08 -3.80
N PRO A 58 12.21 1.17 -4.58
CA PRO A 58 11.84 2.51 -4.11
C PRO A 58 10.40 2.61 -3.57
N VAL A 59 9.49 1.79 -4.11
CA VAL A 59 8.09 1.73 -3.64
C VAL A 59 7.97 1.03 -2.28
N TYR A 60 8.82 0.04 -1.99
CA TYR A 60 8.89 -0.63 -0.69
C TYR A 60 9.36 0.33 0.40
N MET A 61 10.49 1.00 0.16
CA MET A 61 11.05 1.97 1.13
C MET A 61 10.10 3.15 1.39
N SER A 62 9.41 3.64 0.35
CA SER A 62 8.45 4.73 0.49
C SER A 62 7.27 4.33 1.37
N SER A 63 6.71 3.14 1.15
CA SER A 63 5.60 2.62 1.97
C SER A 63 6.02 2.30 3.41
N LEU A 64 7.23 1.76 3.61
CA LEU A 64 7.79 1.48 4.94
C LEU A 64 8.01 2.77 5.75
N LYS A 65 8.65 3.77 5.13
CA LYS A 65 8.89 5.08 5.75
C LYS A 65 7.58 5.80 6.08
N LEU A 66 6.58 5.64 5.23
CA LEU A 66 5.27 6.24 5.41
C LEU A 66 4.48 5.59 6.54
N LEU A 67 4.55 4.26 6.68
CA LEU A 67 3.97 3.53 7.81
C LEU A 67 4.60 3.98 9.13
N ALA A 68 5.93 4.04 9.19
CA ALA A 68 6.66 4.49 10.38
C ALA A 68 6.41 5.97 10.74
N ALA A 69 5.93 6.78 9.80
CA ALA A 69 5.53 8.16 10.06
C ALA A 69 4.07 8.29 10.55
N TRP A 70 3.29 7.20 10.50
CA TRP A 70 1.88 7.16 10.86
C TRP A 70 1.57 6.29 12.09
N GLU A 71 2.47 5.36 12.46
CA GLU A 71 2.55 4.79 13.81
C GLU A 71 2.97 5.85 14.84
#